data_AF-A0A9E1BBD8-F1
#
_entry.id   AF-A0A9E1BBD8-F1
#
_cell.length_a   1.000
_cell.length_b   1.000
_cell.length_c   1.000
_cell.angle_alpha   90.00
_cell.angle_beta   90.00
_cell.angle_gamma   90.00
#
_symmetry.space_group_name_H-M   'P 1'
#
loop_
_entity.id
_entity.type
_entity.pdbx_description
1 polymer ?
#
loop_
_entity_poly.entity_id
_entity_poly.type
_entity_poly.pdbx_seq_one_letter_code
_entity_poly.pdbx_strand_id
1 'polypeptide(L)'
;MKTEFRYTWIDQISNEFLKADILSFGSESCIIPVLHIARYWSLFLSLLGKYERLKIVTPRIAQNELRETMDLLKRIFDLNIPIDIVVNDWGLLKYCSVKKNVFNIHIGRQLSRSLVDCPWHEEILKNEKINVQEIMREHPFNSTKMIKTLKEMGVVGIELNSLERGMNLQFLLKSNLEVSIHEKNYLITCGRTCLAQKILQGIPCYELCDKQYELELAGKWFNVFQNQNEVNDYERAMLNGLSVSGKKVTLPQKLSLEEMCVCGVNVIIASKVK
;
A
#
# COMPACT_ATOMS: atom_id res chain seq x y z
N MET A 1 -7.16 8.16 -16.99
CA MET A 1 -7.30 7.76 -15.57
C MET A 1 -7.89 6.38 -15.55
N LYS A 2 -7.31 5.45 -14.79
CA LYS A 2 -7.80 4.09 -14.65
C LYS A 2 -8.33 3.83 -13.26
N THR A 3 -9.36 2.99 -13.18
CA THR A 3 -9.92 2.52 -11.90
C THR A 3 -9.36 1.13 -11.60
N GLU A 4 -8.84 0.96 -10.39
CA GLU A 4 -8.34 -0.32 -9.90
C GLU A 4 -9.24 -0.86 -8.79
N PHE A 5 -9.76 -2.08 -8.95
CA PHE A 5 -10.36 -2.81 -7.83
C PHE A 5 -9.32 -3.70 -7.17
N ARG A 6 -9.14 -3.51 -5.86
CA ARG A 6 -8.20 -4.29 -5.04
C ARG A 6 -8.93 -5.23 -4.11
N TYR A 7 -8.68 -6.53 -4.30
CA TYR A 7 -9.10 -7.59 -3.40
C TYR A 7 -7.95 -8.04 -2.52
N THR A 8 -8.23 -8.39 -1.26
CA THR A 8 -7.19 -9.03 -0.45
C THR A 8 -6.98 -10.47 -0.95
N TRP A 9 -8.06 -11.22 -1.10
CA TRP A 9 -8.06 -12.64 -1.46
C TRP A 9 -8.63 -12.85 -2.86
N ILE A 10 -7.94 -13.68 -3.65
CA ILE A 10 -8.30 -13.93 -5.05
C ILE A 10 -9.63 -14.67 -5.23
N ASP A 11 -10.04 -15.47 -4.26
CA ASP A 11 -11.28 -16.26 -4.30
C ASP A 11 -12.51 -15.50 -3.81
N GLN A 12 -12.34 -14.25 -3.40
CA GLN A 12 -13.43 -13.35 -3.02
C GLN A 12 -13.86 -12.40 -4.15
N ILE A 13 -13.34 -12.59 -5.37
CA ILE A 13 -13.75 -11.80 -6.53
C ILE A 13 -15.25 -12.01 -6.77
N SER A 14 -16.02 -10.93 -6.72
CA SER A 14 -17.45 -10.99 -6.99
C SER A 14 -17.78 -10.56 -8.42
N ASN A 15 -18.88 -11.10 -8.97
CA ASN A 15 -19.34 -10.80 -10.33
C ASN A 15 -19.78 -9.34 -10.55
N GLU A 16 -19.91 -8.54 -9.48
CA GLU A 16 -20.37 -7.15 -9.55
C GLU A 16 -19.34 -6.19 -10.18
N PHE A 17 -18.10 -6.65 -10.43
CA PHE A 17 -16.97 -5.78 -10.78
C PHE A 17 -16.42 -5.99 -12.19
N LEU A 18 -17.31 -6.17 -13.17
CA LEU A 18 -17.02 -6.32 -14.60
C LEU A 18 -16.59 -5.01 -15.32
N LYS A 19 -16.32 -3.90 -14.60
CA LYS A 19 -16.07 -2.57 -15.21
C LYS A 19 -14.79 -1.86 -14.76
N ALA A 20 -13.84 -2.53 -14.10
CA ALA A 20 -12.53 -1.92 -13.84
C ALA A 20 -11.52 -2.20 -14.95
N ASP A 21 -10.61 -1.25 -15.13
CA ASP A 21 -9.47 -1.40 -16.04
C ASP A 21 -8.44 -2.36 -15.44
N ILE A 22 -8.24 -2.28 -14.12
CA ILE A 22 -7.22 -3.02 -13.38
C ILE A 22 -7.88 -3.83 -12.26
N LEU A 23 -7.55 -5.13 -12.21
CA LEU A 23 -7.87 -5.98 -11.08
C LEU A 23 -6.58 -6.29 -10.32
N SER A 24 -6.58 -6.02 -9.01
CA SER A 24 -5.46 -6.34 -8.15
C SER A 24 -5.85 -7.26 -7.00
N PHE A 25 -4.89 -8.12 -6.61
CA PHE A 25 -5.06 -9.01 -5.46
C PHE A 25 -3.78 -9.15 -4.66
N GLY A 26 -3.94 -9.50 -3.39
CA GLY A 26 -2.87 -9.55 -2.42
C GLY A 26 -2.97 -8.43 -1.39
N SER A 27 -1.91 -8.26 -0.62
CA SER A 27 -1.89 -7.26 0.44
C SER A 27 -0.52 -6.63 0.52
N GLU A 28 -0.52 -5.31 0.71
CA GLU A 28 0.72 -4.61 1.05
C GLU A 28 1.22 -4.98 2.45
N SER A 29 0.43 -5.67 3.29
CA SER A 29 0.75 -5.91 4.70
C SER A 29 1.01 -7.37 5.08
N CYS A 30 0.50 -8.33 4.30
CA CYS A 30 0.53 -9.75 4.65
C CYS A 30 0.80 -10.62 3.42
N ILE A 31 1.65 -11.64 3.56
CA ILE A 31 2.05 -12.48 2.43
C ILE A 31 1.01 -13.56 2.12
N ILE A 32 0.22 -13.96 3.12
CA ILE A 32 -0.70 -15.09 3.01
C ILE A 32 -1.68 -14.93 1.82
N PRO A 33 -2.30 -13.75 1.60
CA PRO A 33 -3.19 -13.59 0.45
C PRO A 33 -2.46 -13.67 -0.91
N VAL A 34 -1.17 -13.32 -0.95
CA VAL A 34 -0.34 -13.46 -2.16
C VAL A 34 -0.04 -14.94 -2.42
N LEU A 35 0.36 -15.70 -1.40
CA LEU A 35 0.60 -17.14 -1.54
C LEU A 35 -0.70 -17.90 -1.84
N HIS A 36 -1.85 -17.35 -1.47
CA HIS A 36 -3.17 -17.87 -1.83
C HIS A 36 -3.36 -17.97 -3.35
N ILE A 37 -2.72 -17.09 -4.13
CA ILE A 37 -2.76 -17.13 -5.60
C ILE A 37 -2.24 -18.48 -6.13
N ALA A 38 -1.19 -19.03 -5.50
CA ALA A 38 -0.64 -20.32 -5.91
C ALA A 38 -1.65 -21.46 -5.73
N ARG A 39 -2.51 -21.37 -4.70
CA ARG A 39 -3.59 -22.35 -4.42
C ARG A 39 -4.74 -22.22 -5.44
N TYR A 40 -5.07 -20.99 -5.83
CA TYR A 40 -6.14 -20.68 -6.77
C TYR A 40 -5.60 -20.36 -8.16
N TRP A 41 -4.60 -21.12 -8.60
CA TRP A 41 -3.88 -20.86 -9.83
C TRP A 41 -4.78 -20.91 -11.08
N SER A 42 -5.72 -21.86 -11.14
CA SER A 42 -6.68 -21.96 -12.24
C SER A 42 -7.57 -20.72 -12.34
N LEU A 43 -8.04 -20.19 -11.19
CA LEU A 43 -8.79 -18.95 -11.14
C LEU A 43 -7.93 -17.77 -11.61
N PHE A 44 -6.70 -17.65 -11.11
CA PHE A 44 -5.75 -16.62 -11.56
C PHE A 44 -5.57 -16.63 -13.07
N LEU A 45 -5.32 -17.81 -13.67
CA LEU A 45 -5.20 -17.93 -15.12
C LEU A 45 -6.49 -17.54 -15.86
N SER A 46 -7.65 -17.87 -15.31
CA SER A 46 -8.94 -17.53 -15.91
C SER A 46 -9.26 -16.03 -15.91
N LEU A 47 -8.53 -15.23 -15.12
CA LEU A 47 -8.67 -13.77 -15.05
C LEU A 47 -7.77 -13.07 -16.08
N LEU A 48 -6.77 -13.76 -16.64
CA LEU A 48 -5.90 -13.21 -17.67
C LEU A 48 -6.74 -12.86 -18.90
N GLY A 49 -6.54 -11.64 -19.42
CA GLY A 49 -7.28 -11.12 -20.57
C GLY A 49 -8.72 -10.67 -20.29
N LYS A 50 -9.25 -10.84 -19.07
CA LYS A 50 -10.57 -10.29 -18.68
C LYS A 50 -10.51 -8.82 -18.26
N TYR A 51 -9.31 -8.35 -17.90
CA TYR A 51 -9.02 -6.98 -17.48
C TYR A 51 -7.85 -6.46 -18.31
N GLU A 52 -7.71 -5.14 -18.43
CA GLU A 52 -6.55 -4.58 -19.15
C GLU A 52 -5.24 -4.98 -18.45
N ARG A 53 -5.25 -5.00 -17.11
CA ARG A 53 -4.09 -5.39 -16.30
C ARG A 53 -4.51 -6.19 -15.07
N LEU A 54 -3.76 -7.25 -14.79
CA LEU A 54 -3.76 -7.92 -13.49
C LEU A 54 -2.55 -7.48 -12.68
N LYS A 55 -2.78 -7.22 -11.40
CA LYS A 55 -1.75 -6.70 -10.49
C LYS A 55 -1.65 -7.51 -9.21
N ILE A 56 -0.44 -7.96 -8.87
CA ILE A 56 -0.17 -8.63 -7.59
C ILE A 56 0.39 -7.63 -6.59
N VAL A 57 -0.22 -7.54 -5.41
CA VAL A 57 0.23 -6.65 -4.34
C VAL A 57 1.00 -7.43 -3.30
N THR A 58 2.28 -7.15 -3.16
CA THR A 58 3.18 -7.87 -2.26
C THR A 58 3.50 -7.04 -1.02
N PRO A 59 3.64 -7.64 0.17
CA PRO A 59 4.10 -6.96 1.36
C PRO A 59 5.62 -6.95 1.46
N ARG A 60 6.14 -6.46 2.58
CA ARG A 60 7.49 -6.84 3.04
C ARG A 60 7.55 -8.36 3.27
N ILE A 61 8.57 -9.02 2.73
CA ILE A 61 8.71 -10.49 2.76
C ILE A 61 9.63 -10.90 3.90
N ALA A 62 9.18 -11.79 4.78
CA ALA A 62 10.04 -12.37 5.80
C ALA A 62 10.90 -13.51 5.22
N GLN A 63 12.06 -13.78 5.85
CA GLN A 63 13.02 -14.78 5.33
C GLN A 63 12.41 -16.19 5.21
N ASN A 64 11.54 -16.58 6.14
CA ASN A 64 10.84 -17.86 6.13
C ASN A 64 9.78 -17.97 5.01
N GLU A 65 9.30 -16.84 4.48
CA GLU A 65 8.27 -16.75 3.43
C GLU A 65 8.90 -16.54 2.04
N LEU A 66 10.20 -16.25 2.00
CA LEU A 66 10.93 -15.87 0.79
C LEU A 66 10.87 -16.98 -0.28
N ARG A 67 11.09 -18.23 0.11
CA ARG A 67 11.12 -19.35 -0.85
C ARG A 67 9.79 -19.50 -1.58
N GLU A 68 8.68 -19.56 -0.85
CA GLU A 68 7.35 -19.73 -1.44
C GLU A 68 6.95 -18.54 -2.32
N THR A 69 7.32 -17.32 -1.89
CA THR A 69 7.12 -16.10 -2.68
C THR A 69 7.88 -16.18 -4.01
N MET A 70 9.14 -16.62 -3.95
CA MET A 70 10.02 -16.72 -5.11
C MET A 70 9.57 -17.84 -6.06
N ASP A 71 9.05 -18.96 -5.54
CA ASP A 71 8.50 -20.04 -6.34
C ASP A 71 7.25 -19.59 -7.12
N LEU A 72 6.35 -18.81 -6.49
CA LEU A 72 5.21 -18.20 -7.17
C LEU A 72 5.64 -17.24 -8.29
N LEU A 73 6.55 -16.30 -7.99
CA LEU A 73 7.01 -15.34 -8.99
C LEU A 73 7.81 -16.00 -10.10
N LYS A 74 8.63 -17.01 -9.77
CA LYS A 74 9.35 -17.81 -10.77
C LYS A 74 8.37 -18.53 -11.69
N ARG A 75 7.30 -19.12 -11.15
CA ARG A 75 6.25 -19.77 -11.97
C ARG A 75 5.60 -18.79 -12.96
N ILE A 76 5.27 -17.58 -12.50
CA ILE A 76 4.70 -16.52 -13.36
C ILE A 76 5.71 -16.14 -14.46
N PHE A 77 6.98 -15.98 -14.09
CA PHE A 77 8.06 -15.64 -15.01
C PHE A 77 8.33 -16.73 -16.06
N ASP A 78 8.47 -17.99 -15.63
CA ASP A 78 8.76 -19.13 -16.52
C ASP A 78 7.64 -19.33 -17.56
N LEU A 79 6.38 -19.03 -17.17
CA LEU A 79 5.23 -19.09 -18.07
C LEU A 79 5.04 -17.81 -18.90
N ASN A 80 5.93 -16.82 -18.74
CA ASN A 80 5.89 -15.53 -19.42
C ASN A 80 4.52 -14.84 -19.33
N ILE A 81 3.90 -14.89 -18.14
CA ILE A 81 2.59 -14.27 -17.90
C ILE A 81 2.83 -12.79 -17.53
N PRO A 82 2.51 -11.83 -18.40
CA PRO A 82 2.73 -10.42 -18.11
C PRO A 82 1.80 -9.97 -16.99
N ILE A 83 2.36 -9.39 -15.93
CA ILE A 83 1.60 -8.84 -14.81
C ILE A 83 2.20 -7.55 -14.30
N ASP A 84 1.35 -6.74 -13.67
CA ASP A 84 1.81 -5.68 -12.79
C ASP A 84 2.11 -6.25 -11.41
N ILE A 85 3.14 -5.72 -10.75
CA ILE A 85 3.48 -6.10 -9.38
C ILE A 85 3.75 -4.87 -8.53
N VAL A 86 3.04 -4.76 -7.41
CA VAL A 86 3.28 -3.74 -6.40
C VAL A 86 4.25 -4.30 -5.38
N VAL A 87 5.42 -3.68 -5.28
CA VAL A 87 6.49 -4.12 -4.37
C VAL A 87 6.55 -3.23 -3.13
N ASN A 88 6.50 -3.86 -1.96
CA ASN A 88 6.69 -3.21 -0.66
C ASN A 88 7.99 -3.69 0.03
N ASP A 89 8.90 -4.31 -0.73
CA ASP A 89 10.19 -4.83 -0.27
C ASP A 89 11.30 -4.51 -1.29
N TRP A 90 12.42 -3.96 -0.84
CA TRP A 90 13.56 -3.62 -1.70
C TRP A 90 14.27 -4.84 -2.30
N GLY A 91 14.33 -5.95 -1.57
CA GLY A 91 14.87 -7.21 -2.07
C GLY A 91 14.00 -7.79 -3.18
N LEU A 92 12.68 -7.74 -3.00
CA LEU A 92 11.74 -8.16 -4.03
C LEU A 92 11.77 -7.25 -5.27
N LEU A 93 11.91 -5.92 -5.08
CA LEU A 93 12.13 -4.99 -6.18
C LEU A 93 13.36 -5.42 -7.00
N LYS A 94 14.48 -5.72 -6.33
CA LYS A 94 15.70 -6.17 -7.02
C LYS A 94 15.45 -7.45 -7.81
N TYR A 95 14.76 -8.43 -7.24
CA TYR A 95 14.41 -9.66 -7.95
C TYR A 95 13.54 -9.44 -9.19
N CYS A 96 12.53 -8.56 -9.09
CA CYS A 96 11.63 -8.24 -10.20
C CYS A 96 12.34 -7.42 -11.28
N SER A 97 13.27 -6.52 -10.90
CA SER A 97 13.99 -5.63 -11.82
C SER A 97 14.79 -6.36 -12.89
N VAL A 98 15.33 -7.54 -12.57
CA VAL A 98 16.06 -8.38 -13.53
C VAL A 98 15.12 -9.21 -14.44
N LYS A 99 13.80 -9.09 -14.24
CA LYS A 99 12.71 -9.78 -14.96
C LYS A 99 11.69 -8.77 -15.50
N LYS A 100 12.14 -7.56 -15.82
CA LYS A 100 11.31 -6.43 -16.28
C LYS A 100 10.56 -6.65 -17.60
N ASN A 101 10.82 -7.75 -18.31
CA ASN A 101 10.05 -8.18 -19.49
C ASN A 101 8.71 -8.85 -19.13
N VAL A 102 8.57 -9.35 -17.90
CA VAL A 102 7.34 -9.99 -17.40
C VAL A 102 6.66 -9.10 -16.35
N PHE A 103 7.45 -8.46 -15.50
CA PHE A 103 6.93 -7.66 -14.38
C PHE A 103 6.97 -6.18 -14.69
N ASN A 104 5.77 -5.58 -14.77
CA ASN A 104 5.60 -4.13 -14.72
C ASN A 104 5.59 -3.69 -13.25
N ILE A 105 6.65 -3.04 -12.80
CA ILE A 105 6.85 -2.83 -11.36
C ILE A 105 6.24 -1.52 -10.89
N HIS A 106 5.46 -1.60 -9.82
CA HIS A 106 4.91 -0.47 -9.08
C HIS A 106 5.53 -0.40 -7.69
N ILE A 107 6.00 0.76 -7.26
CA ILE A 107 6.42 0.95 -5.86
C ILE A 107 5.18 1.11 -4.98
N GLY A 108 5.04 0.27 -3.96
CA GLY A 108 3.92 0.31 -3.04
C GLY A 108 4.09 1.34 -1.91
N ARG A 109 2.98 1.59 -1.20
CA ARG A 109 2.87 2.60 -0.15
C ARG A 109 3.87 2.46 0.98
N GLN A 110 4.42 1.28 1.26
CA GLN A 110 5.43 1.11 2.31
C GLN A 110 6.81 1.67 1.92
N LEU A 111 7.14 1.66 0.63
CA LEU A 111 8.43 2.13 0.11
C LEU A 111 8.36 3.57 -0.41
N SER A 112 7.16 4.09 -0.66
CA SER A 112 6.91 5.45 -1.12
C SER A 112 6.58 6.42 0.01
N ARG A 113 6.97 6.12 1.27
CA ARG A 113 6.61 6.97 2.41
C ARG A 113 7.54 8.16 2.55
N SER A 114 6.97 9.25 3.02
CA SER A 114 7.63 10.49 3.42
C SER A 114 7.47 10.73 4.92
N LEU A 115 7.95 11.86 5.42
CA LEU A 115 7.71 12.25 6.81
C LEU A 115 6.30 12.83 6.99
N VAL A 116 5.78 13.59 6.03
CA VAL A 116 4.45 14.23 6.08
C VAL A 116 3.29 13.24 6.16
N ASP A 117 3.59 12.02 5.74
CA ASP A 117 2.81 10.81 5.90
C ASP A 117 2.54 10.42 7.37
N CYS A 118 3.35 10.92 8.30
CA CYS A 118 3.15 10.77 9.72
C CYS A 118 2.15 11.85 10.23
N PRO A 119 1.03 11.49 10.88
CA PRO A 119 0.05 12.47 11.35
C PRO A 119 0.64 13.50 12.32
N TRP A 120 1.66 13.12 13.09
CA TRP A 120 2.37 13.97 14.04
C TRP A 120 3.71 14.51 13.50
N HIS A 121 3.90 14.59 12.18
CA HIS A 121 5.17 15.08 11.61
C HIS A 121 5.52 16.51 12.05
N GLU A 122 4.53 17.38 12.23
CA GLU A 122 4.75 18.75 12.69
C GLU A 122 5.36 18.78 14.10
N GLU A 123 4.94 17.88 14.98
CA GLU A 123 5.51 17.74 16.32
C GLU A 123 6.96 17.25 16.30
N ILE A 124 7.32 16.42 15.31
CA ILE A 124 8.70 15.98 15.09
C ILE A 124 9.56 17.17 14.64
N LEU A 125 9.03 18.04 13.79
CA LEU A 125 9.76 19.12 13.15
C LEU A 125 9.77 20.44 13.92
N LYS A 126 8.92 20.60 14.96
CA LYS A 126 8.66 21.90 15.61
C LYS A 126 9.89 22.65 16.11
N ASN A 127 10.93 21.91 16.54
CA ASN A 127 12.16 22.49 17.10
C ASN A 127 13.30 22.58 16.07
N GLU A 128 13.05 22.15 14.83
CA GLU A 128 14.02 22.22 13.75
C GLU A 128 14.06 23.61 13.12
N LYS A 129 15.19 23.97 12.51
CA LYS A 129 15.32 25.20 11.73
C LYS A 129 14.39 25.16 10.51
N ILE A 130 13.86 26.31 10.09
CA ILE A 130 12.90 26.41 8.96
C ILE A 130 13.39 25.68 7.70
N ASN A 131 14.66 25.86 7.32
CA ASN A 131 15.24 25.19 6.15
C ASN A 131 15.28 23.66 6.30
N VAL A 132 15.47 23.15 7.53
CA VAL A 132 15.41 21.71 7.81
C VAL A 132 13.96 21.22 7.71
N GLN A 133 13.00 21.97 8.25
CA GLN A 133 11.58 21.64 8.15
C GLN A 133 11.14 21.54 6.69
N GLU A 134 11.53 22.50 5.84
CA GLU A 134 11.22 22.52 4.41
C GLU A 134 11.76 21.28 3.69
N ILE A 135 13.05 20.96 3.88
CA ILE A 135 13.66 19.76 3.26
C ILE A 135 12.99 18.48 3.75
N MET A 136 12.72 18.37 5.05
CA MET A 136 12.12 17.16 5.63
C MET A 136 10.66 16.94 5.22
N ARG A 137 9.97 18.00 4.76
CA ARG A 137 8.62 17.91 4.21
C ARG A 137 8.59 17.46 2.75
N GLU A 138 9.73 17.47 2.04
CA GLU A 138 9.76 17.00 0.66
C GLU A 138 9.51 15.50 0.56
N HIS A 139 8.72 15.13 -0.45
CA HIS A 139 8.54 13.72 -0.76
C HIS A 139 9.82 13.13 -1.40
N PRO A 140 10.30 11.94 -1.00
CA PRO A 140 11.53 11.34 -1.56
C PRO A 140 11.51 11.20 -3.09
N PHE A 141 10.32 11.11 -3.67
CA PHE A 141 10.12 10.97 -5.11
C PHE A 141 10.03 12.29 -5.88
N ASN A 142 10.28 13.43 -5.23
CA ASN A 142 10.59 14.69 -5.93
C ASN A 142 12.02 14.68 -6.52
N SER A 143 12.85 13.69 -6.16
CA SER A 143 14.23 13.60 -6.62
C SER A 143 14.34 12.99 -8.01
N THR A 144 14.87 13.75 -8.98
CA THR A 144 15.22 13.27 -10.33
C THR A 144 16.15 12.06 -10.29
N LYS A 145 17.12 12.04 -9.36
CA LYS A 145 18.05 10.91 -9.22
C LYS A 145 17.30 9.65 -8.81
N MET A 146 16.40 9.75 -7.83
CA MET A 146 15.59 8.62 -7.37
C MET A 146 14.69 8.09 -8.50
N ILE A 147 13.98 8.96 -9.19
CA ILE A 147 13.12 8.57 -10.32
C ILE A 147 13.91 7.90 -11.44
N LYS A 148 15.10 8.43 -11.78
CA LYS A 148 15.98 7.82 -12.77
C LYS A 148 16.38 6.40 -12.36
N THR A 149 16.82 6.21 -11.12
CA THR A 149 17.20 4.90 -10.60
C THR A 149 16.02 3.92 -10.61
N LEU A 150 14.83 4.33 -10.20
CA LEU A 150 13.64 3.47 -10.24
C LEU A 150 13.29 3.04 -11.66
N LYS A 151 13.37 3.95 -12.64
CA LYS A 151 13.15 3.63 -14.06
C LYS A 151 14.17 2.65 -14.61
N GLU A 152 15.45 2.79 -14.26
CA GLU A 152 16.49 1.83 -14.64
C GLU A 152 16.19 0.41 -14.11
N MET A 153 15.52 0.34 -12.96
CA MET A 153 15.03 -0.91 -12.36
C MET A 153 13.72 -1.43 -12.96
N GLY A 154 13.13 -0.76 -13.96
CA GLY A 154 11.88 -1.17 -14.61
C GLY A 154 10.61 -0.76 -13.87
N VAL A 155 10.70 0.21 -12.95
CA VAL A 155 9.52 0.78 -12.29
C VAL A 155 8.75 1.64 -13.29
N VAL A 156 7.46 1.35 -13.41
CA VAL A 156 6.51 2.06 -14.28
C VAL A 156 5.46 2.84 -13.50
N GLY A 157 5.32 2.61 -12.19
CA GLY A 157 4.38 3.35 -11.37
C GLY A 157 4.67 3.36 -9.87
N ILE A 158 3.92 4.18 -9.15
CA ILE A 158 4.06 4.43 -7.73
C ILE A 158 2.66 4.55 -7.12
N GLU A 159 2.46 3.88 -5.99
CA GLU A 159 1.29 4.07 -5.14
C GLU A 159 1.62 5.06 -4.04
N LEU A 160 0.88 6.16 -3.99
CA LEU A 160 1.02 7.18 -2.98
C LEU A 160 0.03 6.96 -1.85
N ASN A 161 0.39 7.49 -0.69
CA ASN A 161 -0.46 7.43 0.48
C ASN A 161 -1.40 8.64 0.57
N SER A 162 -0.90 9.81 0.18
CA SER A 162 -1.63 11.07 0.05
C SER A 162 -1.08 11.87 -1.14
N LEU A 163 -1.90 12.79 -1.69
CA LEU A 163 -1.45 13.84 -2.62
C LEU A 163 -1.18 15.17 -1.91
N GLU A 164 -1.49 15.27 -0.62
CA GLU A 164 -1.29 16.50 0.16
C GLU A 164 0.20 16.76 0.43
N ARG A 165 0.55 18.06 0.45
CA ARG A 165 1.78 18.70 1.00
C ARG A 165 3.11 17.98 0.75
N GLY A 166 4.01 18.63 0.00
CA GLY A 166 5.39 18.17 -0.19
C GLY A 166 5.58 17.21 -1.36
N MET A 167 4.51 16.70 -1.97
CA MET A 167 4.56 15.95 -3.23
C MET A 167 4.49 16.88 -4.45
N ASN A 168 5.45 16.76 -5.38
CA ASN A 168 5.36 17.40 -6.68
C ASN A 168 4.72 16.44 -7.71
N LEU A 169 3.39 16.38 -7.71
CA LEU A 169 2.66 15.46 -8.58
C LEU A 169 2.92 15.71 -10.07
N GLN A 170 3.03 16.98 -10.49
CA GLN A 170 3.33 17.31 -11.89
C GLN A 170 4.69 16.76 -12.32
N PHE A 171 5.69 16.80 -11.44
CA PHE A 171 7.00 16.20 -11.72
C PHE A 171 6.91 14.68 -11.91
N LEU A 172 6.14 13.98 -11.08
CA LEU A 172 5.92 12.53 -11.24
C LEU A 172 5.20 12.20 -12.54
N LEU A 173 4.13 12.92 -12.86
CA LEU A 173 3.36 12.70 -14.10
C LEU A 173 4.20 12.99 -15.34
N LYS A 174 4.98 14.09 -15.35
CA LYS A 174 5.94 14.40 -16.43
C LYS A 174 7.07 13.38 -16.54
N SER A 175 7.32 12.63 -15.48
CA SER A 175 8.27 11.52 -15.48
C SER A 175 7.70 10.25 -16.10
N ASN A 176 6.51 10.26 -16.72
CA ASN A 176 5.92 9.07 -17.35
C ASN A 176 5.84 7.87 -16.39
N LEU A 177 5.55 8.14 -15.12
CA LEU A 177 5.22 7.13 -14.12
C LEU A 177 3.72 7.17 -13.87
N GLU A 178 3.12 6.00 -13.79
CA GLU A 178 1.74 5.89 -13.32
C GLU A 178 1.68 6.18 -11.82
N VAL A 179 0.82 7.10 -11.42
CA VAL A 179 0.60 7.43 -10.01
C VAL A 179 -0.77 6.90 -9.59
N SER A 180 -0.83 6.16 -8.49
CA SER A 180 -2.08 5.61 -7.95
C SER A 180 -2.27 6.00 -6.48
N ILE A 181 -3.51 6.18 -6.04
CA ILE A 181 -3.84 6.49 -4.64
C ILE A 181 -5.02 5.65 -4.16
N HIS A 182 -5.06 5.33 -2.87
CA HIS A 182 -6.17 4.61 -2.24
C HIS A 182 -7.29 5.58 -1.87
N GLU A 183 -8.51 5.25 -2.31
CA GLU A 183 -9.69 6.11 -2.14
C GLU A 183 -10.05 6.36 -0.66
N LYS A 184 -10.06 5.31 0.17
CA LYS A 184 -10.72 5.38 1.48
C LYS A 184 -9.77 5.57 2.65
N ASN A 185 -8.51 5.19 2.48
CA ASN A 185 -7.59 5.14 3.59
C ASN A 185 -6.19 5.60 3.25
N TYR A 186 -5.59 6.15 4.29
CA TYR A 186 -4.19 6.47 4.43
C TYR A 186 -3.51 5.38 5.27
N LEU A 187 -2.43 4.77 4.80
CA LEU A 187 -1.67 3.73 5.51
C LEU A 187 -0.72 4.36 6.53
N ILE A 188 -0.92 4.10 7.82
CA ILE A 188 -0.06 4.62 8.90
C ILE A 188 1.12 3.70 9.18
N THR A 189 0.89 2.39 9.19
CA THR A 189 1.95 1.41 9.36
C THR A 189 1.45 0.01 9.05
N CYS A 190 2.37 -0.91 8.81
CA CYS A 190 2.12 -2.33 8.74
C CYS A 190 2.91 -3.03 9.86
N GLY A 191 2.21 -3.70 10.77
CA GLY A 191 2.81 -4.49 11.82
C GLY A 191 3.40 -5.80 11.28
N ARG A 192 4.39 -6.36 12.01
CA ARG A 192 4.89 -7.72 11.74
C ARG A 192 3.85 -8.78 12.10
N THR A 193 3.12 -8.54 13.19
CA THR A 193 2.07 -9.40 13.72
C THR A 193 0.69 -8.89 13.30
N CYS A 194 -0.25 -9.82 13.09
CA CYS A 194 -1.64 -9.47 12.82
C CYS A 194 -2.30 -9.03 14.13
N LEU A 195 -2.60 -7.73 14.24
CA LEU A 195 -3.24 -7.16 15.44
C LEU A 195 -4.67 -7.71 15.59
N ALA A 196 -5.40 -7.83 14.48
CA ALA A 196 -6.74 -8.40 14.48
C ALA A 196 -6.75 -9.85 15.02
N GLN A 197 -5.81 -10.71 14.58
CA GLN A 197 -5.69 -12.09 15.08
C GLN A 197 -5.30 -12.15 16.55
N LYS A 198 -4.47 -11.20 17.00
CA LYS A 198 -4.03 -11.14 18.41
C LYS A 198 -5.19 -10.80 19.34
N ILE A 199 -6.10 -9.93 18.89
CA ILE A 199 -7.28 -9.49 19.64
C ILE A 199 -8.40 -10.54 19.54
N LEU A 200 -8.67 -11.04 18.34
CA LEU A 200 -9.78 -11.96 18.04
C LEU A 200 -9.25 -13.32 17.60
N GLN A 201 -8.91 -14.15 18.59
CA GLN A 201 -8.40 -15.50 18.35
C GLN A 201 -9.52 -16.42 17.83
N GLY A 202 -9.15 -17.43 17.04
CA GLY A 202 -10.08 -18.43 16.51
C GLY A 202 -10.88 -18.00 15.27
N ILE A 203 -10.77 -16.73 14.84
CA ILE A 203 -11.41 -16.25 13.62
C ILE A 203 -10.49 -16.50 12.41
N PRO A 204 -11.01 -16.97 11.26
CA PRO A 204 -10.24 -17.12 10.03
C PRO A 204 -9.66 -15.80 9.50
N CYS A 205 -8.47 -15.86 8.90
CA CYS A 205 -7.76 -14.68 8.41
C CYS A 205 -8.57 -13.86 7.38
N TYR A 206 -9.37 -14.50 6.52
CA TYR A 206 -10.13 -13.77 5.50
C TYR A 206 -11.14 -12.82 6.14
N GLU A 207 -11.89 -13.28 7.15
CA GLU A 207 -12.84 -12.43 7.88
C GLU A 207 -12.16 -11.29 8.65
N LEU A 208 -10.96 -11.53 9.17
CA LEU A 208 -10.19 -10.52 9.90
C LEU A 208 -9.58 -9.46 9.00
N CYS A 209 -9.20 -9.84 7.77
CA CYS A 209 -8.65 -8.93 6.78
C CYS A 209 -9.72 -8.00 6.20
N ASP A 210 -10.97 -8.45 6.15
CA ASP A 210 -12.08 -7.67 5.58
C ASP A 210 -12.74 -6.75 6.62
N LYS A 211 -12.55 -7.03 7.92
CA LYS A 211 -13.04 -6.20 9.02
C LYS A 211 -12.06 -5.08 9.38
N GLN A 212 -12.63 -3.92 9.65
CA GLN A 212 -11.92 -2.74 10.14
C GLN A 212 -12.36 -2.48 11.58
N TYR A 213 -11.39 -2.43 12.49
CA TYR A 213 -11.58 -2.19 13.91
C TYR A 213 -11.12 -0.77 14.21
N GLU A 214 -12.02 0.09 14.67
CA GLU A 214 -11.67 1.43 15.12
C GLU A 214 -10.85 1.35 16.41
N LEU A 215 -9.82 2.19 16.52
CA LEU A 215 -8.96 2.30 17.67
C LEU A 215 -9.25 3.59 18.43
N GLU A 216 -9.52 3.46 19.73
CA GLU A 216 -9.64 4.60 20.62
C GLU A 216 -8.35 4.81 21.41
N LEU A 217 -7.91 6.06 21.51
CA LEU A 217 -6.75 6.43 22.32
C LEU A 217 -7.11 6.39 23.81
N ALA A 218 -6.61 5.37 24.50
CA ALA A 218 -6.79 5.22 25.95
C ALA A 218 -5.91 6.18 26.78
N GLY A 219 -4.77 6.61 26.26
CA GLY A 219 -3.80 7.43 27.01
C GLY A 219 -2.48 7.55 26.26
N LYS A 220 -1.61 8.46 26.72
CA LYS A 220 -0.23 8.56 26.21
C LYS A 220 0.80 8.13 27.25
N TRP A 221 1.88 7.55 26.73
CA TRP A 221 3.04 7.18 27.52
C TRP A 221 3.93 8.41 27.68
N PHE A 222 4.28 8.74 28.92
CA PHE A 222 5.26 9.81 29.18
C PHE A 222 6.69 9.28 29.00
N ASN A 223 6.92 8.05 29.45
CA ASN A 223 8.13 7.27 29.23
C ASN A 223 7.78 5.77 29.27
N VAL A 224 8.76 4.89 29.07
CA VAL A 224 8.58 3.42 29.07
C VAL A 224 8.02 2.83 30.38
N PHE A 225 8.01 3.58 31.48
CA PHE A 225 7.59 3.12 32.80
C PHE A 225 6.35 3.83 33.36
N GLN A 226 5.93 4.94 32.74
CA GLN A 226 4.82 5.78 33.19
C GLN A 226 3.78 5.95 32.09
N ASN A 227 2.65 5.32 32.32
CA ASN A 227 1.41 5.45 31.60
C ASN A 227 0.53 6.50 32.29
N GLN A 228 -0.32 7.19 31.52
CA GLN A 228 -1.40 8.09 31.96
C GLN A 228 -1.10 9.60 31.95
N ASN A 229 -0.48 10.12 30.90
CA ASN A 229 -0.78 11.52 30.57
C ASN A 229 -2.10 11.58 29.78
N GLU A 230 -2.88 12.63 30.02
CA GLU A 230 -4.11 12.87 29.27
C GLU A 230 -3.82 13.17 27.80
N VAL A 231 -4.63 12.59 26.92
CA VAL A 231 -4.62 12.90 25.50
C VAL A 231 -5.45 14.16 25.27
N ASN A 232 -4.81 15.21 24.76
CA ASN A 232 -5.49 16.48 24.49
C ASN A 232 -6.31 16.41 23.19
N ASP A 233 -7.18 17.40 22.98
CA ASP A 233 -8.09 17.42 21.83
C ASP A 233 -7.36 17.44 20.48
N TYR A 234 -6.19 18.09 20.41
CA TYR A 234 -5.35 18.10 19.22
C TYR A 234 -4.85 16.69 18.87
N GLU A 235 -4.32 15.96 19.86
CA GLU A 235 -3.84 14.58 19.72
C GLU A 235 -4.99 13.63 19.33
N ARG A 236 -6.19 13.81 19.91
CA ARG A 236 -7.39 13.05 19.54
C ARG A 236 -7.82 13.33 18.10
N ALA A 237 -7.90 14.60 17.71
CA ALA A 237 -8.28 15.00 16.36
C ALA A 237 -7.32 14.45 15.30
N MET A 238 -6.02 14.44 15.61
CA MET A 238 -4.97 13.93 14.71
C MET A 238 -5.12 12.44 14.38
N LEU A 239 -5.63 11.64 15.31
CA LEU A 239 -5.81 10.19 15.16
C LEU A 239 -7.29 9.80 15.05
N ASN A 240 -8.15 10.75 14.73
CA ASN A 240 -9.58 10.49 14.55
C ASN A 240 -9.83 9.49 13.39
N GLY A 241 -10.60 8.44 13.65
CA GLY A 241 -10.84 7.35 12.70
C GLY A 241 -9.67 6.38 12.52
N LEU A 242 -8.68 6.40 13.43
CA LEU A 242 -7.60 5.41 13.43
C LEU A 242 -8.19 4.01 13.51
N SER A 243 -7.69 3.12 12.67
CA SER A 243 -8.28 1.80 12.54
C SER A 243 -7.26 0.73 12.19
N VAL A 244 -7.61 -0.51 12.48
CA VAL A 244 -6.81 -1.70 12.21
C VAL A 244 -7.59 -2.66 11.32
N SER A 245 -6.92 -3.19 10.31
CA SER A 245 -7.41 -4.31 9.49
C SER A 245 -6.24 -5.26 9.25
N GLY A 246 -6.34 -6.47 9.81
CA GLY A 246 -5.25 -7.44 9.83
C GLY A 246 -3.96 -6.88 10.44
N LYS A 247 -2.94 -6.66 9.60
CA LYS A 247 -1.62 -6.09 9.96
C LYS A 247 -1.53 -4.57 9.70
N LYS A 248 -2.51 -3.97 9.04
CA LYS A 248 -2.50 -2.55 8.67
C LYS A 248 -3.07 -1.70 9.80
N VAL A 249 -2.46 -0.54 10.00
CA VAL A 249 -3.04 0.58 10.73
C VAL A 249 -3.29 1.68 9.72
N THR A 250 -4.50 2.23 9.71
CA THR A 250 -4.95 3.22 8.72
C THR A 250 -5.67 4.39 9.37
N LEU A 251 -5.62 5.54 8.70
CA LEU A 251 -6.53 6.67 8.92
C LEU A 251 -7.47 6.82 7.71
N PRO A 252 -8.61 7.51 7.87
CA PRO A 252 -9.45 7.88 6.74
C PRO A 252 -8.68 8.77 5.76
N GLN A 253 -8.99 8.62 4.47
CA GLN A 253 -8.45 9.49 3.45
C GLN A 253 -9.05 10.90 3.60
N LYS A 254 -8.23 11.93 3.37
CA LYS A 254 -8.65 13.33 3.49
C LYS A 254 -9.20 13.89 2.19
N LEU A 255 -8.70 13.38 1.07
CA LEU A 255 -9.18 13.73 -0.26
C LEU A 255 -10.46 12.96 -0.57
N SER A 256 -11.42 13.64 -1.17
CA SER A 256 -12.57 13.02 -1.81
C SER A 256 -12.17 12.31 -3.10
N LEU A 257 -13.03 11.39 -3.56
CA LEU A 257 -12.85 10.72 -4.85
C LEU A 257 -12.77 11.73 -6.00
N GLU A 258 -13.58 12.79 -5.97
CA GLU A 258 -13.61 13.85 -6.98
C GLU A 258 -12.26 14.60 -7.05
N GLU A 259 -11.70 14.97 -5.90
CA GLU A 259 -10.38 15.63 -5.82
C GLU A 259 -9.27 14.75 -6.37
N MET A 260 -9.29 13.43 -6.07
CA MET A 260 -8.34 12.49 -6.64
C MET A 260 -8.47 12.39 -8.17
N CYS A 261 -9.71 12.33 -8.67
CA CYS A 261 -9.96 12.22 -10.11
C CYS A 261 -9.43 13.43 -10.88
N VAL A 262 -9.60 14.63 -10.33
CA VAL A 262 -9.13 15.89 -10.93
C VAL A 262 -7.59 15.96 -11.01
N CYS A 263 -6.90 15.28 -10.09
CA CYS A 263 -5.44 15.24 -10.04
C CYS A 263 -4.80 14.36 -11.13
N GLY A 264 -5.60 13.64 -11.94
CA GLY A 264 -5.09 12.80 -13.03
C GLY A 264 -4.35 11.53 -12.58
N VAL A 265 -4.55 11.11 -11.32
CA VAL A 265 -3.99 9.88 -10.77
C VAL A 265 -4.98 8.72 -10.91
N ASN A 266 -4.47 7.49 -10.96
CA ASN A 266 -5.31 6.31 -10.87
C ASN A 266 -5.87 6.15 -9.45
N VAL A 267 -7.11 5.67 -9.34
CA VAL A 267 -7.76 5.48 -8.04
C VAL A 267 -7.89 3.99 -7.73
N ILE A 268 -7.42 3.61 -6.55
CA ILE A 268 -7.50 2.25 -6.01
C ILE A 268 -8.70 2.20 -5.06
N ILE A 269 -9.68 1.40 -5.46
CA ILE A 269 -10.89 1.12 -4.70
C ILE A 269 -10.72 -0.24 -4.05
N ALA A 270 -10.58 -0.25 -2.72
CA ALA A 270 -10.58 -1.48 -1.95
C ALA A 270 -11.99 -2.10 -2.00
N SER A 271 -12.09 -3.33 -2.49
CA SER A 271 -13.34 -4.07 -2.50
C SER A 271 -13.75 -4.41 -1.07
N LYS A 272 -15.04 -4.26 -0.76
CA LYS A 272 -15.63 -4.84 0.44
C LYS A 272 -16.16 -6.21 0.08
N VAL A 273 -15.81 -7.21 0.88
CA VAL A 273 -16.45 -8.51 0.81
C VAL A 273 -17.79 -8.39 1.54
N LYS A 274 -18.87 -8.88 0.92
CA LYS A 274 -20.21 -8.92 1.53
C LYS A 274 -20.23 -9.84 2.74
#